data_AF-X1BPM0-F1
#
_entry.id   AF-X1BPM0-F1
#
_cell.length_a   1.000
_cell.length_b   1.000
_cell.length_c   1.000
_cell.angle_alpha   90.00
_cell.angle_beta   90.00
_cell.angle_gamma   90.00
#
_symmetry.space_group_name_H-M   'P 1'
#
loop_
_entity.id
_entity.type
_entity.pdbx_description
1 polymer ?
#
loop_
_entity_poly.entity_id
_entity_poly.type
_entity_poly.pdbx_seq_one_letter_code
_entity_poly.pdbx_strand_id
1 'polypeptide(L)'
;EKVVKKSKQLLNDILIQLSDSKNEIGEKIRTGVYEDKRIAECPKCGKDLIIIKSRKTKKRFVGCSNYPDCSKAYPIPQKGRIFPTGEICKYCNTAVIKIVVKGRKPWNLCLNPDCLSKKDKSSKKYPEQKLKGKTKKELETFGKCPNCKNDLVLRTARKSKKIFLGCSNYPKCKTTFSIPQSGEIKPNEKLCDVCGFPQIEIISEDKTSKILCINRSCSTNK
;
A
#
# COMPACT_ATOMS: atom_id res chain seq x y z
N GLU A 1 48.32 -34.72 -23.10
CA GLU A 1 47.13 -35.21 -23.84
C GLU A 1 46.07 -35.92 -23.00
N LYS A 2 46.41 -36.84 -22.07
CA LYS A 2 45.41 -37.60 -21.27
C LYS A 2 44.40 -36.76 -20.49
N VAL A 3 44.83 -35.63 -19.90
CA VAL A 3 43.96 -34.71 -19.14
C VAL A 3 42.90 -34.06 -20.02
N VAL A 4 43.28 -33.66 -21.23
CA VAL A 4 42.36 -33.05 -22.21
C VAL A 4 41.33 -34.07 -22.67
N LYS A 5 41.73 -35.33 -22.89
CA LYS A 5 40.81 -36.41 -23.30
C LYS A 5 39.78 -36.74 -22.21
N LYS A 6 40.22 -36.83 -20.96
CA LYS A 6 39.33 -37.06 -19.80
C LYS A 6 38.33 -35.91 -19.61
N SER A 7 38.77 -34.66 -19.80
CA SER A 7 37.90 -33.48 -19.71
C SER A 7 36.84 -33.45 -20.82
N LYS A 8 37.23 -33.82 -22.06
CA LYS A 8 36.30 -33.94 -23.18
C LYS A 8 35.22 -35.00 -22.95
N GLN A 9 35.59 -36.16 -22.39
CA GLN A 9 34.61 -37.21 -22.05
C GLN A 9 33.61 -36.74 -21.00
N LEU A 10 34.09 -36.16 -19.89
CA LEU A 10 33.22 -35.60 -18.85
C LEU A 10 32.23 -34.57 -19.40
N LEU A 11 32.69 -33.66 -20.26
CA LEU A 11 31.79 -32.68 -20.89
C LEU A 11 30.78 -33.33 -21.82
N ASN A 12 31.17 -34.36 -22.57
CA ASN A 12 30.28 -35.07 -23.49
C ASN A 12 29.17 -35.80 -22.73
N ASP A 13 29.50 -36.48 -21.63
CA ASP A 13 28.53 -37.19 -20.80
C ASP A 13 27.49 -36.23 -20.21
N ILE A 14 27.94 -35.07 -19.70
CA ILE A 14 27.04 -34.01 -19.20
C ILE A 14 26.16 -33.45 -20.32
N LEU A 15 26.72 -33.25 -21.53
CA LEU A 15 25.96 -32.73 -22.67
C LEU A 15 24.88 -33.72 -23.13
N ILE A 16 25.16 -35.03 -23.11
CA ILE A 16 24.18 -36.07 -23.43
C ILE A 16 23.03 -36.02 -22.42
N GLN A 17 23.33 -35.99 -21.11
CA GLN A 17 22.30 -35.90 -20.07
C GLN A 17 21.42 -34.64 -20.20
N LEU A 18 22.02 -33.48 -20.49
CA LEU A 18 21.29 -32.23 -20.71
C LEU A 18 20.46 -32.26 -22.00
N SER A 19 20.94 -32.95 -23.04
CA SER A 19 20.23 -33.13 -24.30
C SER A 19 18.99 -34.01 -24.13
N ASP A 20 19.12 -35.12 -23.40
CA ASP A 20 18.01 -36.05 -23.12
C ASP A 20 16.91 -35.36 -22.30
N SER A 21 17.31 -34.48 -21.37
CA SER A 21 16.39 -33.73 -20.51
C SER A 21 15.96 -32.38 -21.09
N LYS A 22 16.33 -32.05 -22.33
CA LYS A 22 16.18 -30.71 -22.92
C LYS A 22 14.74 -30.19 -22.89
N ASN A 23 13.78 -31.04 -23.24
CA ASN A 23 12.37 -30.65 -23.34
C ASN A 23 11.78 -30.36 -21.95
N GLU A 24 12.05 -31.23 -20.97
CA GLU A 24 11.55 -31.07 -19.61
C GLU A 24 12.16 -29.82 -18.94
N ILE A 25 13.47 -29.61 -19.11
CA ILE A 25 14.15 -28.40 -18.64
C ILE A 25 13.57 -27.17 -19.34
N GLY A 26 13.35 -27.26 -20.65
CA GLY A 26 12.76 -26.18 -21.45
C GLY A 26 11.35 -25.79 -20.99
N GLU A 27 10.49 -26.78 -20.72
CA GLU A 27 9.14 -26.59 -20.18
C GLU A 27 9.19 -25.88 -18.81
N LYS A 28 9.99 -26.37 -17.87
CA LYS A 28 10.13 -25.78 -16.53
C LYS A 28 10.63 -24.33 -16.58
N ILE A 29 11.61 -24.04 -17.44
CA ILE A 29 12.09 -22.66 -17.63
C ILE A 29 10.98 -21.80 -18.24
N ARG A 30 10.26 -22.32 -19.23
CA ARG A 30 9.21 -21.57 -19.92
C ARG A 30 8.06 -21.21 -18.98
N THR A 31 7.60 -22.15 -18.15
CA THR A 31 6.52 -21.92 -17.17
C THR A 31 6.94 -20.90 -16.12
N GLY A 32 8.12 -21.06 -15.50
CA GLY A 32 8.63 -20.09 -14.53
C GLY A 32 8.78 -18.68 -15.11
N VAL A 33 9.32 -18.56 -16.33
CA VAL A 33 9.44 -17.27 -17.02
C VAL A 33 8.07 -16.67 -17.38
N TYR A 34 7.05 -17.50 -17.63
CA TYR A 34 5.69 -17.03 -17.90
C TYR A 34 5.03 -16.48 -16.63
N GLU A 35 5.14 -17.20 -15.51
CA GLU A 35 4.62 -16.78 -14.21
C GLU A 35 5.24 -15.45 -13.75
N ASP A 36 6.55 -15.29 -13.90
CA ASP A 36 7.26 -14.05 -13.60
C ASP A 36 6.76 -12.84 -14.41
N LYS A 37 6.20 -13.07 -15.60
CA LYS A 37 5.68 -12.03 -16.48
C LYS A 37 4.21 -11.74 -16.27
N ARG A 38 3.47 -12.64 -15.61
CA ARG A 38 2.04 -12.54 -15.36
C ARG A 38 1.75 -11.44 -14.34
N ILE A 39 0.82 -10.56 -14.67
CA ILE A 39 0.44 -9.44 -13.79
C ILE A 39 -0.96 -9.62 -13.21
N ALA A 40 -1.96 -9.83 -14.07
CA ALA A 40 -3.37 -9.86 -13.70
C ALA A 40 -4.22 -10.41 -14.85
N GLU A 41 -5.52 -10.51 -14.65
CA GLU A 41 -6.48 -10.88 -15.69
C GLU A 41 -6.89 -9.68 -16.55
N CYS A 42 -7.18 -9.94 -17.83
CA CYS A 42 -7.59 -8.93 -18.77
C CYS A 42 -9.08 -8.61 -18.61
N PRO A 43 -9.47 -7.34 -18.42
CA PRO A 43 -10.87 -6.97 -18.23
C PRO A 43 -11.74 -7.19 -19.48
N LYS A 44 -11.15 -7.41 -20.67
CA LYS A 44 -11.89 -7.63 -21.91
C LYS A 44 -12.22 -9.11 -22.16
N CYS A 45 -11.32 -10.02 -21.82
CA CYS A 45 -11.42 -11.44 -22.20
C CYS A 45 -11.10 -12.43 -21.07
N GLY A 46 -10.80 -11.96 -19.86
CA GLY A 46 -10.45 -12.80 -18.70
C GLY A 46 -9.06 -13.45 -18.75
N LYS A 47 -8.42 -13.52 -19.92
CA LYS A 47 -7.08 -14.11 -20.07
C LYS A 47 -5.98 -13.24 -19.48
N ASP A 48 -4.82 -13.82 -19.25
CA ASP A 48 -3.71 -13.14 -18.56
C ASP A 48 -3.19 -11.89 -19.29
N LEU A 49 -2.80 -10.90 -18.49
CA LEU A 49 -2.01 -9.75 -18.88
C LEU A 49 -0.54 -10.00 -18.50
N ILE A 50 0.34 -9.94 -19.49
CA ILE A 50 1.78 -10.20 -19.35
C ILE A 50 2.63 -8.99 -19.76
N ILE A 51 3.83 -8.87 -19.19
CA ILE A 51 4.81 -7.86 -19.62
C ILE A 51 5.47 -8.29 -20.93
N ILE A 52 5.28 -7.48 -21.98
CA ILE A 52 5.84 -7.69 -23.31
C ILE A 52 6.82 -6.57 -23.63
N LYS A 53 7.91 -6.90 -24.32
CA LYS A 53 8.84 -5.92 -24.91
C LYS A 53 8.63 -5.89 -26.43
N SER A 54 8.31 -4.72 -26.96
CA SER A 54 8.15 -4.51 -28.40
C SER A 54 9.46 -4.80 -29.13
N ARG A 55 9.43 -5.61 -30.18
CA ARG A 55 10.61 -5.87 -31.03
C ARG A 55 11.08 -4.61 -31.78
N LYS A 56 10.12 -3.83 -32.33
CA LYS A 56 10.39 -2.62 -33.12
C LYS A 56 10.90 -1.46 -32.26
N THR A 57 10.19 -1.12 -31.18
CA THR A 57 10.51 0.07 -30.37
C THR A 57 11.39 -0.22 -29.15
N LYS A 58 11.62 -1.50 -28.84
CA LYS A 58 12.28 -1.97 -27.61
C LYS A 58 11.61 -1.52 -26.30
N LYS A 59 10.45 -0.83 -26.37
CA LYS A 59 9.68 -0.39 -25.21
C LYS A 59 8.90 -1.55 -24.62
N ARG A 60 8.77 -1.57 -23.29
CA ARG A 60 7.92 -2.53 -22.57
C ARG A 60 6.50 -1.99 -22.38
N PHE A 61 5.53 -2.89 -22.41
CA PHE A 61 4.10 -2.64 -22.20
C PHE A 61 3.44 -3.90 -21.62
N VAL A 62 2.23 -3.77 -21.10
CA VAL A 62 1.42 -4.91 -20.66
C VAL A 62 0.45 -5.26 -21.77
N GLY A 63 0.44 -6.50 -22.24
CA GLY A 63 -0.45 -6.98 -23.29
C GLY A 63 -1.20 -8.23 -22.86
N CYS A 64 -2.36 -8.47 -23.47
CA CYS A 64 -3.07 -9.74 -23.29
C CYS A 64 -2.28 -10.90 -23.91
N SER A 65 -2.23 -12.03 -23.20
CA SER A 65 -1.65 -13.28 -23.70
C SER A 65 -2.39 -13.83 -24.92
N ASN A 66 -3.66 -13.42 -25.13
CA ASN A 66 -4.50 -13.88 -26.22
C ASN A 66 -4.48 -13.00 -27.48
N TYR A 67 -3.36 -12.37 -27.77
CA TYR A 67 -3.18 -11.71 -29.06
C TYR A 67 -3.02 -12.80 -30.14
N PRO A 68 -3.70 -12.70 -31.32
CA PRO A 68 -4.35 -11.51 -31.88
C PRO A 68 -5.81 -11.29 -31.49
N ASP A 69 -6.54 -12.29 -30.97
CA ASP A 69 -7.99 -12.16 -30.71
C ASP A 69 -8.32 -11.08 -29.66
N CYS A 70 -7.41 -10.84 -28.71
CA CYS A 70 -7.49 -9.73 -27.77
C CYS A 70 -6.27 -8.82 -27.90
N SER A 71 -6.48 -7.68 -28.56
CA SER A 71 -5.48 -6.62 -28.79
C SER A 71 -5.38 -5.60 -27.64
N LYS A 72 -5.89 -5.92 -26.44
CA LYS A 72 -5.81 -4.99 -25.31
C LYS A 72 -4.37 -4.89 -24.80
N ALA A 73 -3.85 -3.67 -24.80
CA ALA A 73 -2.51 -3.35 -24.31
C ALA A 73 -2.51 -2.05 -23.51
N TYR A 74 -1.59 -1.95 -22.56
CA TYR A 74 -1.44 -0.82 -21.66
C TYR A 74 0.02 -0.34 -21.60
N PRO A 75 0.28 0.96 -21.79
CA PRO A 75 1.62 1.51 -21.69
C PRO A 75 2.08 1.52 -20.22
N ILE A 76 3.35 1.17 -19.98
CA ILE A 76 3.95 1.19 -18.64
C ILE A 76 5.28 1.97 -18.65
N PRO A 77 5.74 2.45 -17.48
CA PRO A 77 7.04 3.11 -17.36
C PRO A 77 8.18 2.18 -17.79
N GLN A 78 9.16 2.73 -18.50
CA GLN A 78 10.26 1.95 -19.10
C GLN A 78 11.35 1.54 -18.11
N LYS A 79 11.43 2.22 -16.96
CA LYS A 79 12.41 1.95 -15.89
C LYS A 79 11.70 1.43 -14.63
N GLY A 80 12.42 0.65 -13.82
CA GLY A 80 11.93 0.09 -12.55
C GLY A 80 11.45 -1.35 -12.62
N ARG A 81 11.38 -2.00 -11.46
CA ARG A 81 10.74 -3.31 -11.29
C ARG A 81 9.24 -3.11 -11.08
N ILE A 82 8.45 -4.02 -11.62
CA ILE A 82 6.98 -4.00 -11.55
C ILE A 82 6.56 -5.21 -10.76
N PHE A 83 5.68 -5.02 -9.79
CA PHE A 83 5.11 -6.08 -8.96
C PHE A 83 3.59 -6.07 -9.11
N PRO A 84 2.95 -7.24 -9.32
CA PRO A 84 1.50 -7.34 -9.26
C PRO A 84 1.03 -7.02 -7.84
N THR A 85 0.00 -6.19 -7.71
CA THR A 85 -0.57 -5.86 -6.39
C THR A 85 -1.75 -6.79 -6.05
N GLY A 86 -2.32 -7.49 -7.04
CA GLY A 86 -3.58 -8.25 -6.89
C GLY A 86 -4.84 -7.36 -6.80
N GLU A 87 -4.66 -6.05 -6.71
CA GLU A 87 -5.76 -5.09 -6.60
C GLU A 87 -6.31 -4.68 -7.96
N ILE A 88 -7.63 -4.53 -8.02
CA ILE A 88 -8.35 -4.02 -9.18
C ILE A 88 -8.75 -2.56 -8.92
N CYS A 89 -8.62 -1.71 -9.93
CA CYS A 89 -8.98 -0.30 -9.81
C CYS A 89 -10.50 -0.12 -9.73
N LYS A 90 -10.98 0.56 -8.67
CA LYS A 90 -12.40 0.84 -8.42
C LYS A 90 -13.13 1.65 -9.51
N TYR A 91 -12.40 2.38 -10.35
CA TYR A 91 -12.99 3.28 -11.34
C TYR A 91 -13.09 2.69 -12.75
N CYS A 92 -12.20 1.74 -13.08
CA CYS A 92 -12.09 1.21 -14.45
C CYS A 92 -11.93 -0.30 -14.50
N ASN A 93 -12.05 -0.98 -13.35
CA ASN A 93 -11.90 -2.42 -13.18
C ASN A 93 -10.63 -3.02 -13.79
N THR A 94 -9.58 -2.19 -13.94
CA THR A 94 -8.30 -2.61 -14.50
C THR A 94 -7.28 -2.78 -13.38
N ALA A 95 -6.39 -3.75 -13.50
CA ALA A 95 -5.39 -4.07 -12.48
C ALA A 95 -4.48 -2.88 -12.10
N VAL A 96 -4.08 -2.90 -10.83
CA VAL A 96 -3.12 -1.96 -10.24
C VAL A 96 -1.79 -2.66 -10.02
N ILE A 97 -0.71 -2.03 -10.48
CA ILE A 97 0.66 -2.51 -10.36
C ILE A 97 1.47 -1.60 -9.44
N LYS A 98 2.46 -2.17 -8.75
CA LYS A 98 3.40 -1.42 -7.92
C LYS A 98 4.74 -1.28 -8.65
N ILE A 99 5.24 -0.05 -8.72
CA ILE A 99 6.48 0.27 -9.44
C ILE A 99 7.56 0.67 -8.43
N VAL A 100 8.72 0.04 -8.53
CA VAL A 100 9.90 0.32 -7.70
C VAL A 100 11.06 0.78 -8.58
N VAL A 101 11.54 2.00 -8.36
CA VAL A 101 12.68 2.61 -9.07
C VAL A 101 13.72 3.05 -8.04
N LYS A 102 15.01 2.79 -8.29
CA LYS A 102 16.10 3.27 -7.43
C LYS A 102 16.05 4.80 -7.30
N GLY A 103 16.09 5.31 -6.06
CA GLY A 103 16.08 6.75 -5.78
C GLY A 103 14.71 7.42 -5.84
N ARG A 104 13.61 6.68 -6.05
CA ARG A 104 12.24 7.20 -5.92
C ARG A 104 11.42 6.32 -5.00
N LYS A 105 10.52 6.93 -4.23
CA LYS A 105 9.58 6.19 -3.38
C LYS A 105 8.67 5.33 -4.26
N PRO A 106 8.46 4.03 -3.96
CA PRO A 106 7.54 3.17 -4.72
C PRO A 106 6.13 3.74 -4.83
N TRP A 107 5.47 3.53 -5.97
CA TRP A 107 4.09 3.99 -6.17
C TRP A 107 3.24 2.92 -6.86
N ASN A 108 1.94 2.96 -6.61
CA ASN A 108 0.97 2.14 -7.33
C ASN A 108 0.57 2.86 -8.63
N LEU A 109 0.14 2.11 -9.65
CA LEU A 109 -0.29 2.64 -10.94
C LEU A 109 -1.38 1.72 -11.50
N CYS A 110 -2.53 2.26 -11.86
CA CYS A 110 -3.46 1.53 -12.72
C CYS A 110 -2.96 1.51 -14.16
N LEU A 111 -3.07 0.33 -14.77
CA LEU A 111 -2.67 0.08 -16.14
C LEU A 111 -3.49 0.89 -17.16
N ASN A 112 -4.77 1.16 -16.90
CA ASN A 112 -5.61 1.90 -17.83
C ASN A 112 -5.20 3.40 -17.86
N PRO A 113 -4.67 3.93 -18.97
CA PRO A 113 -4.31 5.35 -19.10
C PRO A 113 -5.55 6.26 -19.06
N ASP A 114 -6.69 5.78 -19.55
CA ASP A 114 -7.92 6.57 -19.73
C ASP A 114 -8.81 6.60 -18.47
N CYS A 115 -8.31 6.08 -17.35
CA CYS A 115 -9.05 5.99 -16.10
C CYS A 115 -9.40 7.38 -15.53
N LEU A 116 -10.65 7.57 -15.12
CA LEU A 116 -11.18 8.82 -14.54
C LEU A 116 -10.33 9.34 -13.37
N SER A 117 -9.81 8.44 -12.53
CA SER A 117 -8.92 8.78 -11.40
C SER A 117 -7.64 9.55 -11.78
N LYS A 118 -7.26 9.56 -13.07
CA LYS A 118 -6.09 10.27 -13.60
C LYS A 118 -6.41 11.66 -14.15
N LYS A 119 -7.68 11.99 -14.40
CA LYS A 119 -8.08 13.30 -14.98
C LYS A 119 -8.08 14.43 -13.94
N ASP A 120 -8.17 14.11 -12.65
CA ASP A 120 -7.96 15.09 -11.59
C ASP A 120 -6.46 15.43 -11.46
N LYS A 121 -6.06 16.62 -11.93
CA LYS A 121 -4.68 17.10 -11.91
C LYS A 121 -4.06 17.18 -10.49
N SER A 122 -4.85 17.00 -9.43
CA SER A 122 -4.41 16.93 -8.02
C SER A 122 -3.87 15.55 -7.60
N SER A 123 -4.02 14.50 -8.41
CA SER A 123 -3.69 13.10 -8.06
C SER A 123 -2.58 12.49 -8.93
N LYS A 124 -1.44 13.17 -9.13
CA LYS A 124 -0.25 12.62 -9.86
C LYS A 124 0.40 11.38 -9.20
N LYS A 125 -0.24 10.76 -8.22
CA LYS A 125 0.08 9.43 -7.71
C LYS A 125 -1.28 8.75 -7.56
N TYR A 126 -1.43 7.48 -7.99
CA TYR A 126 -2.38 6.66 -7.26
C TYR A 126 -2.02 6.87 -5.79
N PRO A 127 -2.97 7.29 -4.93
CA PRO A 127 -2.66 7.41 -3.53
C PRO A 127 -2.00 6.09 -3.17
N GLU A 128 -0.82 6.18 -2.56
CA GLU A 128 -0.31 5.08 -1.77
C GLU A 128 -1.45 4.78 -0.81
N GLN A 129 -2.33 3.84 -1.19
CA GLN A 129 -3.04 3.09 -0.21
C GLN A 129 -1.90 2.42 0.52
N LYS A 130 -1.56 3.03 1.64
CA LYS A 130 -0.86 2.37 2.71
C LYS A 130 -1.66 1.08 2.92
N LEU A 131 -1.25 -0.01 2.27
CA LEU A 131 -1.14 -1.28 2.97
C LEU A 131 -0.11 -1.02 4.07
N LYS A 132 -0.55 -0.29 5.10
CA LYS A 132 -0.17 -0.64 6.45
C LYS A 132 -0.47 -2.14 6.50
N GLY A 133 0.53 -2.96 6.74
CA GLY A 133 0.32 -4.05 7.68
C GLY A 133 -0.29 -3.39 8.91
N LYS A 134 -1.62 -3.31 8.95
CA LYS A 134 -2.35 -3.04 10.17
C LYS A 134 -2.32 -4.38 10.87
N THR A 135 -1.33 -4.57 11.73
CA THR A 135 -1.72 -4.93 13.09
C THR A 135 -2.81 -3.94 13.46
N LYS A 136 -4.00 -4.49 13.69
CA LYS A 136 -5.25 -3.78 14.00
C LYS A 136 -5.05 -3.10 15.36
N LYS A 137 -4.27 -2.01 15.40
CA LYS A 137 -4.29 -1.09 16.54
C LYS A 137 -5.55 -0.26 16.32
N GLU A 138 -6.62 -0.62 17.03
CA GLU A 138 -7.79 0.23 17.24
C GLU A 138 -7.29 1.68 17.35
N LEU A 139 -7.83 2.61 16.56
CA LEU A 139 -7.66 4.00 16.90
C LEU A 139 -8.49 4.21 18.16
N GLU A 140 -7.82 4.36 19.30
CA GLU A 140 -8.48 4.76 20.54
C GLU A 140 -9.19 6.10 20.28
N THR A 141 -10.52 6.07 20.32
CA THR A 141 -11.38 7.24 20.15
C THR A 141 -11.69 7.83 21.52
N PHE A 142 -11.44 9.13 21.69
CA PHE A 142 -11.58 9.84 22.97
C PHE A 142 -12.92 10.59 23.06
N GLY A 143 -14.00 9.91 22.65
CA GLY A 143 -15.35 10.44 22.63
C GLY A 143 -15.70 11.26 21.38
N LYS A 144 -16.93 11.81 21.38
CA LYS A 144 -17.48 12.58 20.26
C LYS A 144 -17.12 14.06 20.38
N CYS A 145 -16.80 14.67 19.24
CA CYS A 145 -16.54 16.10 19.18
C CYS A 145 -17.86 16.89 19.34
N PRO A 146 -17.88 17.93 20.19
CA PRO A 146 -19.08 18.73 20.45
C PRO A 146 -19.57 19.52 19.24
N ASN A 147 -18.67 19.87 18.31
CA ASN A 147 -19.01 20.69 17.14
C ASN A 147 -19.46 19.82 15.94
N CYS A 148 -18.71 18.75 15.65
CA CYS A 148 -18.89 17.93 14.45
C CYS A 148 -19.60 16.58 14.73
N LYS A 149 -19.82 16.20 15.99
CA LYS A 149 -20.24 14.87 16.48
C LYS A 149 -19.39 13.67 16.02
N ASN A 150 -18.33 13.92 15.25
CA ASN A 150 -17.36 12.93 14.80
C ASN A 150 -16.32 12.65 15.91
N ASP A 151 -15.61 11.54 15.80
CA ASP A 151 -14.70 11.09 16.84
C ASP A 151 -13.51 12.03 17.08
N LEU A 152 -13.10 12.14 18.34
CA LEU A 152 -11.86 12.78 18.76
C LEU A 152 -10.71 11.77 18.77
N VAL A 153 -9.60 12.14 18.16
CA VAL A 153 -8.39 11.30 18.07
C VAL A 153 -7.16 12.06 18.56
N LEU A 154 -6.22 11.34 19.15
CA LEU A 154 -4.91 11.89 19.51
C LEU A 154 -4.11 12.25 18.26
N ARG A 155 -3.56 13.47 18.26
CA ARG A 155 -2.68 14.00 17.22
C ARG A 155 -1.46 14.64 17.84
N THR A 156 -0.37 14.67 17.09
CA THR A 156 0.89 15.29 17.49
C THR A 156 1.16 16.52 16.62
N ALA A 157 1.47 17.65 17.24
CA ALA A 157 1.79 18.88 16.54
C ALA A 157 3.16 18.76 15.84
N ARG A 158 3.24 19.16 14.56
CA ARG A 158 4.46 18.98 13.75
C ARG A 158 5.66 19.79 14.27
N LYS A 159 5.44 21.04 14.68
CA LYS A 159 6.49 21.96 15.12
C LYS A 159 6.89 21.73 16.57
N SER A 160 5.91 21.62 17.47
CA SER A 160 6.14 21.59 18.91
C SER A 160 6.14 20.18 19.51
N LYS A 161 5.88 19.14 18.71
CA LYS A 161 5.72 17.73 19.14
C LYS A 161 4.70 17.50 20.27
N LYS A 162 3.90 18.51 20.62
CA LYS A 162 2.87 18.44 21.67
C LYS A 162 1.72 17.54 21.23
N ILE A 163 1.22 16.72 22.14
CA ILE A 163 0.05 15.86 21.93
C ILE A 163 -1.22 16.66 22.21
N PHE A 164 -2.24 16.50 21.37
CA PHE A 164 -3.55 17.15 21.51
C PHE A 164 -4.66 16.27 20.93
N LEU A 165 -5.90 16.49 21.35
CA LEU A 165 -7.08 15.85 20.78
C LEU A 165 -7.64 16.70 19.62
N GLY A 166 -7.96 16.08 18.49
CA GLY A 166 -8.58 16.79 17.35
C GLY A 166 -9.71 16.00 16.70
N CYS A 167 -10.70 16.69 16.10
CA CYS A 167 -11.80 16.04 15.34
C CYS A 167 -11.20 15.21 14.18
N SER A 168 -11.67 13.97 14.04
CA SER A 168 -11.30 13.07 12.94
C SER A 168 -11.61 13.67 11.56
N ASN A 169 -12.63 14.54 11.49
CA ASN A 169 -13.10 15.23 10.29
C ASN A 169 -12.33 16.51 9.93
N TYR A 170 -11.10 16.70 10.42
CA TYR A 170 -10.21 17.74 9.89
C TYR A 170 -9.86 17.46 8.41
N PRO A 171 -9.90 18.42 7.47
CA PRO A 171 -9.91 19.88 7.67
C PRO A 171 -11.30 20.54 7.77
N LYS A 172 -12.38 19.76 7.63
CA LYS A 172 -13.76 20.29 7.66
C LYS A 172 -14.15 20.77 9.05
N CYS A 173 -13.68 20.09 10.10
CA CYS A 173 -13.79 20.53 11.48
C CYS A 173 -12.40 20.79 12.08
N LYS A 174 -12.16 22.01 12.55
CA LYS A 174 -10.87 22.46 13.13
C LYS A 174 -10.84 22.42 14.66
N THR A 175 -11.84 21.82 15.31
CA THR A 175 -11.91 21.74 16.77
C THR A 175 -10.75 20.89 17.33
N THR A 176 -10.03 21.46 18.30
CA THR A 176 -8.88 20.85 18.98
C THR A 176 -8.94 21.11 20.48
N PHE A 177 -8.47 20.16 21.28
CA PHE A 177 -8.35 20.28 22.73
C PHE A 177 -6.92 19.98 23.17
N SER A 178 -6.37 20.85 24.01
CA SER A 178 -5.04 20.70 24.59
C SER A 178 -5.10 19.79 25.80
N ILE A 179 -4.25 18.78 25.83
CA ILE A 179 -4.13 17.81 26.92
C ILE A 179 -2.71 17.85 27.51
N PRO A 180 -2.50 17.41 28.76
CA PRO A 180 -1.17 17.31 29.34
C PRO A 180 -0.30 16.31 28.57
N GLN A 181 1.02 16.51 28.62
CA GLN A 181 2.01 15.72 27.89
C GLN A 181 2.65 14.60 28.74
N SER A 182 2.26 14.51 30.01
CA SER A 182 2.76 13.56 30.99
C SER A 182 1.78 12.40 31.16
N GLY A 183 2.25 11.17 31.01
CA GLY A 183 1.47 9.95 31.26
C GLY A 183 0.78 9.34 30.03
N GLU A 184 0.26 8.13 30.20
CA GLU A 184 -0.55 7.45 29.19
C GLU A 184 -2.01 7.94 29.25
N ILE A 185 -2.58 8.28 28.09
CA ILE A 185 -3.92 8.86 27.99
C ILE A 185 -4.87 7.79 27.46
N LYS A 186 -5.87 7.42 28.27
CA LYS A 186 -6.91 6.47 27.90
C LYS A 186 -8.28 7.16 27.76
N PRO A 187 -9.13 6.68 26.83
CA PRO A 187 -10.48 7.21 26.69
C PRO A 187 -11.33 6.79 27.90
N ASN A 188 -12.15 7.72 28.41
CA ASN A 188 -13.20 7.40 29.36
C ASN A 188 -14.56 7.54 28.64
N GLU A 189 -15.42 6.54 28.79
CA GLU A 189 -16.75 6.53 28.16
C GLU A 189 -17.73 7.50 28.83
N LYS A 190 -17.40 7.97 30.05
CA LYS A 190 -18.24 8.91 30.79
C LYS A 190 -18.14 10.33 30.23
N LEU A 191 -19.30 10.94 30.04
CA LEU A 191 -19.43 12.37 29.80
C LEU A 191 -19.32 13.10 31.14
N CYS A 192 -18.79 14.31 31.10
CA CYS A 192 -18.72 15.17 32.27
C CYS A 192 -20.11 15.68 32.65
N ASP A 193 -20.53 15.47 33.90
CA ASP A 193 -21.87 15.86 34.38
C ASP A 193 -22.11 17.38 34.36
N VAL A 194 -21.04 18.19 34.36
CA VAL A 194 -21.13 19.66 34.40
C VAL A 194 -21.20 20.29 33.02
N CYS A 195 -20.47 19.75 32.03
CA CYS A 195 -20.39 20.37 30.69
C CYS A 195 -20.82 19.46 29.54
N GLY A 196 -21.01 18.16 29.79
CA GLY A 196 -21.39 17.17 28.77
C GLY A 196 -20.26 16.75 27.82
N PHE A 197 -19.02 17.21 28.05
CA PHE A 197 -17.86 16.85 27.22
C PHE A 197 -17.29 15.50 27.66
N PRO A 198 -16.65 14.72 26.76
CA PRO A 198 -16.02 13.48 27.14
C PRO A 198 -14.88 13.70 28.14
N GLN A 199 -14.67 12.73 29.02
CA GLN A 199 -13.54 12.69 29.94
C GLN A 199 -12.41 11.81 29.38
N ILE A 200 -11.19 12.06 29.84
CA ILE A 200 -10.01 11.24 29.55
C ILE A 200 -9.36 10.83 30.87
N GLU A 201 -8.78 9.65 30.90
CA GLU A 201 -8.00 9.16 32.03
C GLU A 201 -6.51 9.31 31.71
N ILE A 202 -5.76 9.91 32.63
CA ILE A 202 -4.32 10.10 32.51
C ILE A 202 -3.66 9.22 33.58
N ILE A 203 -2.84 8.26 33.15
CA ILE A 203 -2.09 7.37 34.02
C ILE A 203 -0.66 7.89 34.12
N SER A 204 -0.23 8.23 35.33
CA SER A 204 1.14 8.69 35.59
C SER A 204 2.11 7.51 35.75
N GLU A 205 3.42 7.75 35.74
CA GLU A 205 4.45 6.71 35.90
C GLU A 205 4.29 5.94 37.22
N ASP A 206 3.78 6.60 38.26
CA ASP A 206 3.48 6.02 39.58
C ASP A 206 2.17 5.18 39.62
N LYS A 207 1.60 4.83 38.45
CA LYS A 207 0.32 4.11 38.30
C LYS A 207 -0.91 4.80 38.93
N THR A 208 -0.79 6.06 39.33
CA THR A 208 -1.93 6.88 39.75
C THR A 208 -2.70 7.36 38.52
N SER A 209 -4.02 7.13 38.50
CA SER A 209 -4.88 7.64 37.43
C SER A 209 -5.65 8.89 37.87
N LYS A 210 -5.72 9.88 36.98
CA LYS A 210 -6.49 11.11 37.17
C LYS A 210 -7.46 11.25 36.00
N ILE A 211 -8.74 11.46 36.32
CA ILE A 211 -9.78 11.72 35.32
C ILE A 211 -9.82 13.22 35.06
N LEU A 212 -9.75 13.60 33.78
CA LEU A 212 -9.74 14.99 33.34
C LEU A 212 -10.81 15.20 32.27
N CYS A 213 -11.61 16.26 32.40
CA CYS A 213 -12.51 16.67 31.34
C CYS A 213 -11.73 17.29 30.16
N ILE A 214 -12.10 16.94 28.93
CA ILE A 214 -11.47 17.49 27.71
C ILE A 214 -11.61 19.02 27.64
N ASN A 215 -12.66 19.59 28.22
CA ASN A 215 -12.82 21.03 28.33
C ASN A 215 -11.98 21.57 29.50
N ARG A 216 -10.80 22.14 29.20
CA ARG A 216 -9.90 22.74 30.20
C ARG A 216 -10.57 23.84 31.04
N SER A 217 -11.61 24.49 30.52
CA SER A 217 -12.36 25.52 31.24
C SER A 217 -13.48 24.96 32.13
N CYS A 218 -13.65 23.64 32.21
CA CYS A 218 -14.65 23.00 33.07
C CYS A 218 -14.25 23.11 34.55
N SER A 219 -15.23 23.39 35.43
CA SER A 219 -15.03 23.47 36.88
C SER A 219 -14.54 22.16 37.50
N THR A 220 -14.75 21.02 36.84
CA THR A 220 -14.27 19.70 37.30
C THR A 220 -12.76 19.50 37.15
N ASN A 221 -12.08 20.41 36.44
CA ASN A 221 -10.63 20.35 36.21
C ASN A 221 -9.83 21.26 37.15
N LYS A 222 -10.51 21.97 38.07
CA LYS A 222 -9.88 22.80 39.11
C LYS A 222 -9.56 21.97 40.34
#